data_AF-A0A5N5WLX9-F1
#
_entry.id   AF-A0A5N5WLX9-F1
#
_cell.length_a   1.000
_cell.length_b   1.000
_cell.length_c   1.000
_cell.angle_alpha   90.00
_cell.angle_beta   90.00
_cell.angle_gamma   90.00
#
_symmetry.space_group_name_H-M   'P 1'
#
loop_
_entity.id
_entity.type
_entity.pdbx_description
1 polymer ?
#
loop_
_entity_poly.entity_id
_entity_poly.type
_entity_poly.pdbx_seq_one_letter_code
_entity_poly.pdbx_strand_id
1 'polypeptide(L)'
;MQFPSPVLLFLTTLLLVSQPSFSQGTDDCAILPALITKFSWHNSTHNCGCDDGGCLPTGLHGGPGCGPPDTVQATFYQPSPTYNDTLTCGASDPGSVPARAIPGGPFNCRSSGRRFFLTVNGTEGTLSYVEPNFVCPNGRIQVTYVGSFEMNCEYDSYRNSTCVQRQSTIELEPEGVVGVH
;
A
#
# COMPACT_ATOMS: atom_id res chain seq x y z
N MET A 1 13.34 15.26 76.01
CA MET A 1 13.68 16.13 74.86
C MET A 1 14.76 15.43 74.06
N GLN A 2 14.38 14.84 72.93
CA GLN A 2 15.32 14.31 71.94
C GLN A 2 14.59 14.31 70.60
N PHE A 3 14.99 15.24 69.73
CA PHE A 3 14.48 15.39 68.37
C PHE A 3 15.08 14.28 67.49
N PRO A 4 14.31 13.67 66.57
CA PRO A 4 14.89 12.82 65.54
C PRO A 4 15.50 13.68 64.43
N SER A 5 16.71 13.30 64.00
CA SER A 5 17.43 13.91 62.88
C SER A 5 16.88 13.42 61.53
N PRO A 6 16.85 14.24 60.47
CA PRO A 6 16.18 13.96 59.20
C PRO A 6 17.20 13.55 58.14
N VAL A 7 17.26 12.27 57.75
CA VAL A 7 18.11 11.83 56.64
C VAL A 7 17.42 10.72 55.86
N LEU A 8 17.40 10.88 54.53
CA LEU A 8 16.80 10.04 53.49
C LEU A 8 15.29 10.22 53.20
N LEU A 9 14.90 11.46 52.93
CA LEU A 9 13.90 11.76 51.89
C LEU A 9 14.67 11.84 50.57
N PHE A 10 14.49 10.91 49.63
CA PHE A 10 14.67 11.06 48.17
C PHE A 10 14.48 9.68 47.51
N LEU A 11 13.23 9.19 47.46
CA LEU A 11 12.85 8.30 46.36
C LEU A 11 12.17 9.18 45.32
N THR A 12 12.96 9.46 44.29
CA THR A 12 12.66 10.13 43.05
C THR A 12 11.33 9.65 42.44
N THR A 13 10.38 10.58 42.43
CA THR A 13 9.29 10.70 41.48
C THR A 13 9.80 10.57 40.04
N LEU A 14 9.71 9.35 39.49
CA LEU A 14 9.90 9.09 38.07
C LEU A 14 8.93 8.00 37.60
N LEU A 15 7.63 8.28 37.75
CA LEU A 15 6.63 7.65 36.89
C LEU A 15 6.24 8.71 35.88
N LEU A 16 6.90 8.58 34.72
CA LEU A 16 6.58 9.31 33.51
C LEU A 16 5.07 9.37 33.34
N VAL A 17 4.61 10.58 33.10
CA VAL A 17 3.32 10.86 32.49
C VAL A 17 3.22 9.99 31.25
N SER A 18 2.52 8.86 31.34
CA SER A 18 1.95 8.21 30.17
C SER A 18 0.87 9.17 29.69
N GLN A 19 1.27 10.18 28.91
CA GLN A 19 0.30 10.90 28.10
C GLN A 19 -0.30 9.84 27.19
N PRO A 20 -1.61 9.52 27.29
CA PRO A 20 -2.25 8.90 26.16
C PRO A 20 -2.00 9.87 25.00
N SER A 21 -1.31 9.39 23.96
CA SER A 21 -1.25 10.08 22.69
C SER A 21 -2.67 10.52 22.39
N PHE A 22 -2.89 11.84 22.33
CA PHE A 22 -4.17 12.38 21.91
C PHE A 22 -4.42 11.80 20.52
N SER A 23 -5.29 10.79 20.46
CA SER A 23 -6.11 10.56 19.29
C SER A 23 -6.92 11.84 19.14
N GLN A 24 -6.39 12.82 18.42
CA GLN A 24 -7.22 13.91 17.90
C GLN A 24 -8.27 13.21 17.04
N GLY A 25 -9.48 13.15 17.57
CA GLY A 25 -10.62 12.49 16.96
C GLY A 25 -10.71 12.93 15.51
N THR A 26 -10.65 11.94 14.62
CA THR A 26 -10.98 12.06 13.21
C THR A 26 -12.50 12.20 12.99
N ASP A 27 -13.26 12.56 14.04
CA ASP A 27 -14.72 12.43 14.10
C ASP A 27 -15.47 13.23 13.02
N ASP A 28 -14.82 14.22 12.40
CA ASP A 28 -15.40 15.02 11.31
C ASP A 28 -14.83 14.72 9.91
N CYS A 29 -13.88 13.78 9.76
CA CYS A 29 -13.36 13.43 8.44
C CYS A 29 -14.06 12.18 7.90
N ALA A 30 -15.03 12.38 7.02
CA ALA A 30 -15.70 11.30 6.31
C ALA A 30 -14.75 10.67 5.28
N ILE A 31 -13.97 9.68 5.72
CA ILE A 31 -13.08 8.88 4.87
C ILE A 31 -13.92 7.80 4.22
N LEU A 32 -14.19 7.94 2.92
CA LEU A 32 -14.88 6.95 2.12
C LEU A 32 -13.89 5.92 1.55
N PRO A 33 -14.35 4.69 1.24
CA PRO A 33 -13.52 3.71 0.54
C PRO A 33 -12.93 4.26 -0.77
N ALA A 34 -11.68 3.92 -1.04
CA ALA A 34 -11.07 4.19 -2.34
C ALA A 34 -11.43 3.05 -3.31
N LEU A 35 -11.51 3.34 -4.61
CA LEU A 35 -11.86 2.36 -5.62
C LEU A 35 -10.70 2.10 -6.57
N ILE A 36 -10.38 0.84 -6.86
CA ILE A 36 -9.57 0.49 -8.03
C ILE A 36 -10.51 0.31 -9.21
N THR A 37 -10.39 1.19 -10.20
CA THR A 37 -11.21 1.16 -11.43
C THR A 37 -10.49 0.47 -12.59
N LYS A 38 -9.17 0.33 -12.49
CA LYS A 38 -8.37 -0.42 -13.46
C LYS A 38 -7.11 -0.94 -12.78
N PHE A 39 -6.82 -2.21 -13.00
CA PHE A 39 -5.58 -2.85 -12.60
C PHE A 39 -5.04 -3.65 -13.78
N SER A 40 -3.74 -3.55 -14.01
CA SER A 40 -3.05 -4.37 -14.99
C SER A 40 -1.65 -4.72 -14.54
N TRP A 41 -1.32 -5.98 -14.71
CA TRP A 41 0.01 -6.55 -14.58
C TRP A 41 0.39 -7.17 -15.93
N HIS A 42 1.58 -6.87 -16.41
CA HIS A 42 2.12 -7.47 -17.62
C HIS A 42 3.54 -7.96 -17.38
N ASN A 43 3.85 -9.14 -17.91
CA ASN A 43 5.20 -9.69 -17.88
C ASN A 43 5.49 -10.45 -19.18
N SER A 44 6.56 -10.07 -19.87
CA SER A 44 7.04 -10.75 -21.07
C SER A 44 7.92 -11.95 -20.73
N THR A 45 8.17 -12.79 -21.74
CA THR A 45 9.15 -13.87 -21.68
C THR A 45 10.61 -13.39 -21.61
N HIS A 46 10.86 -12.09 -21.79
CA HIS A 46 12.22 -11.54 -21.83
C HIS A 46 12.77 -11.15 -20.45
N ASN A 47 11.92 -11.09 -19.42
CA ASN A 47 12.36 -10.76 -18.08
C ASN A 47 13.03 -11.97 -17.41
N CYS A 48 14.22 -11.74 -16.86
CA CYS A 48 15.14 -12.78 -16.40
C CYS A 48 14.47 -13.72 -15.40
N GLY A 49 14.53 -15.04 -15.64
CA GLY A 49 14.10 -16.08 -14.70
C GLY A 49 12.68 -16.63 -14.89
N CYS A 50 12.04 -16.27 -16.00
CA CYS A 50 10.86 -16.94 -16.54
C CYS A 50 11.26 -17.99 -17.59
N ASP A 51 11.96 -19.04 -17.15
CA ASP A 51 12.47 -20.08 -18.07
C ASP A 51 11.30 -20.67 -18.90
N ASP A 52 11.36 -20.45 -20.22
CA ASP A 52 10.45 -20.92 -21.26
C ASP A 52 8.98 -20.41 -21.25
N GLY A 53 8.63 -19.36 -20.50
CA GLY A 53 7.30 -18.73 -20.57
C GLY A 53 7.09 -17.63 -19.53
N GLY A 54 6.38 -16.55 -19.85
CA GLY A 54 6.25 -15.36 -19.01
C GLY A 54 5.70 -15.69 -17.62
N CYS A 55 6.30 -15.10 -16.57
CA CYS A 55 5.90 -15.40 -15.21
C CYS A 55 4.62 -14.67 -14.84
N LEU A 56 3.67 -15.43 -14.32
CA LEU A 56 2.56 -14.86 -13.57
C LEU A 56 3.07 -14.17 -12.31
N PRO A 57 2.31 -13.20 -11.78
CA PRO A 57 2.56 -12.68 -10.43
C PRO A 57 2.46 -13.77 -9.33
N THR A 58 2.00 -14.98 -9.69
CA THR A 58 1.78 -16.15 -8.83
C THR A 58 3.02 -17.02 -8.60
N GLY A 59 4.08 -16.89 -9.41
CA GLY A 59 5.31 -17.67 -9.26
C GLY A 59 5.23 -19.18 -9.55
N LEU A 60 4.24 -19.67 -10.29
CA LEU A 60 4.09 -21.10 -10.70
C LEU A 60 4.42 -21.24 -12.21
N HIS A 61 5.30 -22.10 -12.76
CA HIS A 61 6.32 -23.09 -12.34
C HIS A 61 7.58 -22.80 -13.20
N GLY A 62 8.86 -22.90 -12.78
CA GLY A 62 9.46 -23.67 -11.67
C GLY A 62 10.63 -23.02 -10.87
N GLY A 63 10.37 -21.88 -10.21
CA GLY A 63 10.94 -21.41 -8.91
C GLY A 63 12.38 -20.85 -8.85
N PRO A 64 12.78 -20.06 -7.82
CA PRO A 64 12.01 -19.10 -7.02
C PRO A 64 11.87 -17.76 -7.77
N GLY A 65 10.75 -17.05 -7.53
CA GLY A 65 10.21 -15.93 -8.31
C GLY A 65 11.24 -15.00 -8.97
N CYS A 66 11.13 -14.81 -10.27
CA CYS A 66 11.98 -13.90 -11.02
C CYS A 66 11.15 -13.36 -12.20
N GLY A 67 10.92 -12.07 -12.43
CA GLY A 67 11.32 -10.87 -11.72
C GLY A 67 10.10 -9.96 -11.51
N PRO A 68 10.28 -8.63 -11.43
CA PRO A 68 9.17 -7.68 -11.45
C PRO A 68 8.26 -7.90 -12.68
N PRO A 69 7.02 -7.40 -12.69
CA PRO A 69 6.32 -7.21 -13.96
C PRO A 69 7.12 -6.28 -14.86
N ASP A 70 7.00 -6.44 -16.18
CA ASP A 70 7.43 -5.39 -17.13
C ASP A 70 6.61 -4.12 -16.94
N THR A 71 5.37 -4.26 -16.51
CA THR A 71 4.53 -3.12 -16.14
C THR A 71 3.50 -3.55 -15.12
N VAL A 72 3.35 -2.74 -14.08
CA VAL A 72 2.24 -2.82 -13.14
C VAL A 72 1.62 -1.45 -12.97
N GLN A 73 0.30 -1.39 -13.09
CA GLN A 73 -0.45 -0.16 -12.96
C GLN A 73 -1.78 -0.41 -12.26
N ALA A 74 -2.18 0.56 -11.44
CA ALA A 74 -3.48 0.62 -10.80
C ALA A 74 -4.02 2.06 -10.90
N THR A 75 -5.27 2.20 -11.31
CA THR A 75 -6.00 3.47 -11.32
C THR A 75 -6.95 3.50 -10.14
N PHE A 76 -6.78 4.52 -9.30
CA PHE A 76 -7.56 4.75 -8.09
C PHE A 76 -8.53 5.88 -8.33
N TYR A 77 -9.79 5.68 -7.96
CA TYR A 77 -10.75 6.75 -7.75
C TYR A 77 -10.92 6.96 -6.25
N GLN A 78 -10.73 8.19 -5.80
CA GLN A 78 -10.81 8.55 -4.39
C GLN A 78 -11.98 9.52 -4.20
N PRO A 79 -13.15 9.02 -3.78
CA PRO A 79 -14.26 9.88 -3.42
C PRO A 79 -13.96 10.54 -2.07
N SER A 80 -14.10 11.86 -2.01
CA SER A 80 -14.04 12.62 -0.77
C SER A 80 -15.07 13.76 -0.81
N PRO A 81 -15.62 14.18 0.34
CA PRO A 81 -16.48 15.36 0.41
C PRO A 81 -15.81 16.63 -0.14
N THR A 82 -14.47 16.70 -0.10
CA THR A 82 -13.69 17.89 -0.49
C THR A 82 -13.13 17.80 -1.91
N TYR A 83 -12.92 16.60 -2.44
CA TYR A 83 -12.43 16.39 -3.80
C TYR A 83 -12.79 15.00 -4.31
N ASN A 84 -12.95 14.86 -5.62
CA ASN A 84 -13.02 13.58 -6.29
C ASN A 84 -11.82 13.50 -7.23
N ASP A 85 -10.94 12.54 -7.00
CA ASP A 85 -9.70 12.42 -7.74
C ASP A 85 -9.57 11.04 -8.39
N THR A 86 -8.97 11.00 -9.57
CA THR A 86 -8.66 9.76 -10.29
C THR A 86 -7.19 9.79 -10.67
N LEU A 87 -6.42 8.80 -10.21
CA LEU A 87 -4.98 8.78 -10.42
C LEU A 87 -4.49 7.38 -10.74
N THR A 88 -3.63 7.29 -11.77
CA THR A 88 -2.93 6.06 -12.10
C THR A 88 -1.55 6.06 -11.47
N CYS A 89 -1.25 4.97 -10.77
CA CYS A 89 0.02 4.70 -10.13
C CYS A 89 0.61 3.46 -10.78
N GLY A 90 1.94 3.35 -10.80
CA GLY A 90 2.57 2.19 -11.40
C GLY A 90 4.03 2.39 -11.71
N ALA A 91 4.62 1.36 -12.27
CA ALA A 91 5.99 1.38 -12.77
C ALA A 91 6.07 0.56 -14.06
N SER A 92 6.95 0.99 -14.94
CA SER A 92 7.48 0.17 -16.02
C SER A 92 8.81 -0.39 -15.57
N ASP A 93 8.98 -1.69 -15.78
CA ASP A 93 10.12 -2.50 -15.35
C ASP A 93 10.52 -2.32 -13.86
N PRO A 94 9.58 -2.45 -12.89
CA PRO A 94 9.84 -2.23 -11.45
C PRO A 94 10.96 -3.03 -10.75
N GLY A 95 11.68 -3.89 -11.46
CA GLY A 95 12.77 -4.68 -10.89
C GLY A 95 13.91 -4.91 -11.85
N SER A 96 14.09 -4.02 -12.83
CA SER A 96 15.45 -3.66 -13.18
C SER A 96 16.17 -3.19 -11.91
N VAL A 97 17.16 -3.99 -11.53
CA VAL A 97 18.22 -3.81 -10.53
C VAL A 97 18.18 -2.51 -9.69
N PRO A 98 18.22 -2.59 -8.34
CA PRO A 98 18.54 -3.77 -7.52
C PRO A 98 17.33 -4.65 -7.22
N ALA A 99 17.59 -5.93 -6.92
CA ALA A 99 16.58 -6.93 -6.56
C ALA A 99 15.66 -6.43 -5.44
N ARG A 100 14.42 -6.08 -5.78
CA ARG A 100 13.35 -5.77 -4.84
C ARG A 100 12.51 -7.02 -4.61
N ALA A 101 11.88 -7.11 -3.44
CA ALA A 101 10.87 -8.14 -3.21
C ALA A 101 9.77 -8.01 -4.28
N ILE A 102 9.57 -9.05 -5.08
CA ILE A 102 8.55 -9.09 -6.13
C ILE A 102 7.18 -8.98 -5.46
N PRO A 103 6.32 -8.05 -5.90
CA PRO A 103 6.32 -7.39 -7.21
C PRO A 103 7.15 -6.10 -7.36
N GLY A 104 7.84 -5.63 -6.32
CA GLY A 104 8.81 -4.52 -6.44
C GLY A 104 8.31 -3.15 -5.94
N GLY A 105 7.31 -3.12 -5.06
CA GLY A 105 6.75 -1.87 -4.51
C GLY A 105 7.70 -1.08 -3.59
N PRO A 106 7.36 0.18 -3.23
CA PRO A 106 6.13 0.89 -3.58
C PRO A 106 6.07 1.38 -5.03
N PHE A 107 4.87 1.35 -5.61
CA PHE A 107 4.57 1.91 -6.93
C PHE A 107 3.99 3.31 -6.77
N ASN A 108 4.76 4.32 -7.19
CA ASN A 108 4.39 5.71 -7.00
C ASN A 108 3.35 6.16 -8.03
N CYS A 109 2.48 7.05 -7.60
CA CYS A 109 1.64 7.83 -8.48
C CYS A 109 2.39 9.10 -8.90
N ARG A 110 2.08 9.67 -10.08
CA ARG A 110 2.75 10.89 -10.51
C ARG A 110 2.50 12.03 -9.50
N SER A 111 3.59 12.58 -8.97
CA SER A 111 3.70 13.91 -8.31
C SER A 111 2.89 14.20 -7.03
N SER A 112 2.32 13.21 -6.33
CA SER A 112 1.50 13.44 -5.13
C SER A 112 1.99 12.74 -3.85
N GLY A 113 3.11 12.00 -3.93
CA GLY A 113 3.60 11.16 -2.82
C GLY A 113 2.72 9.93 -2.55
N ARG A 114 1.58 9.82 -3.24
CA ARG A 114 0.72 8.64 -3.24
C ARG A 114 1.44 7.46 -3.84
N ARG A 115 1.15 6.30 -3.29
CA ARG A 115 1.80 5.04 -3.69
C ARG A 115 0.92 3.86 -3.33
N PHE A 116 1.13 2.74 -4.01
CA PHE A 116 0.56 1.48 -3.57
C PHE A 116 1.61 0.38 -3.43
N PHE A 117 1.26 -0.61 -2.65
CA PHE A 117 1.98 -1.87 -2.46
C PHE A 117 1.05 -2.99 -2.90
N LEU A 118 1.60 -4.00 -3.56
CA LEU A 118 0.86 -5.15 -4.03
C LEU A 118 1.54 -6.40 -3.48
N THR A 119 0.74 -7.33 -2.99
CA THR A 119 1.12 -8.72 -2.75
C THR A 119 0.23 -9.61 -3.58
N VAL A 120 0.76 -10.72 -4.07
CA VAL A 120 0.01 -11.66 -4.89
C VAL A 120 0.19 -13.07 -4.34
N ASN A 121 -0.92 -13.79 -4.23
CA ASN A 121 -0.97 -15.19 -3.85
C ASN A 121 -1.88 -15.93 -4.82
N GLY A 122 -1.30 -16.66 -5.77
CA GLY A 122 -2.09 -17.19 -6.88
C GLY A 122 -2.77 -16.06 -7.65
N THR A 123 -4.04 -16.24 -8.03
CA THR A 123 -4.81 -15.21 -8.72
C THR A 123 -5.36 -14.12 -7.80
N GLU A 124 -5.11 -14.21 -6.49
CA GLU A 124 -5.55 -13.21 -5.53
C GLU A 124 -4.48 -12.12 -5.35
N GLY A 125 -4.85 -10.87 -5.57
CA GLY A 125 -4.02 -9.70 -5.30
C GLY A 125 -4.53 -8.97 -4.06
N THR A 126 -3.64 -8.63 -3.14
CA THR A 126 -3.93 -7.72 -2.04
C THR A 126 -3.15 -6.44 -2.25
N LEU A 127 -3.84 -5.30 -2.16
CA LEU A 127 -3.26 -4.00 -2.43
C LEU A 127 -3.44 -3.07 -1.23
N SER A 128 -2.37 -2.38 -0.86
CA SER A 128 -2.39 -1.26 0.09
C SER A 128 -2.07 0.05 -0.64
N TYR A 129 -2.97 1.03 -0.58
CA TYR A 129 -2.84 2.33 -1.22
C TYR A 129 -2.75 3.44 -0.18
N VAL A 130 -1.75 4.30 -0.31
CA VAL A 130 -1.47 5.38 0.64
C VAL A 130 -1.78 6.73 0.00
N GLU A 131 -2.71 7.47 0.59
CA GLU A 131 -2.93 8.90 0.39
C GLU A 131 -2.26 9.68 1.52
N PRO A 132 -1.10 10.33 1.28
CA PRO A 132 -0.39 11.06 2.33
C PRO A 132 -1.02 12.43 2.66
N ASN A 133 -1.91 12.96 1.82
CA ASN A 133 -2.42 14.33 1.94
C ASN A 133 -3.95 14.39 1.83
N PHE A 134 -4.66 13.48 2.48
CA PHE A 134 -6.12 13.47 2.48
C PHE A 134 -6.65 14.73 3.17
N VAL A 135 -7.52 15.48 2.49
CA VAL A 135 -8.02 16.79 2.96
C VAL A 135 -9.27 16.60 3.81
N CYS A 136 -9.15 16.90 5.10
CA CYS A 136 -10.23 16.96 6.07
C CYS A 136 -10.56 18.43 6.42
N PRO A 137 -11.74 18.71 7.02
CA PRO A 137 -12.09 20.05 7.47
C PRO A 137 -11.07 20.70 8.42
N ASN A 138 -10.45 19.87 9.27
CA ASN A 138 -9.52 20.33 10.32
C ASN A 138 -8.03 20.20 9.96
N GLY A 139 -7.71 19.85 8.70
CA GLY A 139 -6.32 19.69 8.27
C GLY A 139 -6.12 18.55 7.28
N ARG A 140 -4.88 18.08 7.17
CA ARG A 140 -4.53 16.94 6.32
C ARG A 140 -4.19 15.73 7.16
N ILE A 141 -4.58 14.57 6.66
CA ILE A 141 -4.26 13.27 7.26
C ILE A 141 -3.65 12.36 6.20
N GLN A 142 -2.90 11.37 6.65
CA GLN A 142 -2.52 10.24 5.82
C GLN A 142 -3.55 9.13 6.02
N VAL A 143 -4.07 8.60 4.92
CA VAL A 143 -4.98 7.45 4.92
C VAL A 143 -4.31 6.29 4.18
N THR A 144 -4.37 5.11 4.77
CA THR A 144 -3.99 3.85 4.14
C THR A 144 -5.23 3.02 3.89
N TYR A 145 -5.47 2.70 2.63
CA TYR A 145 -6.56 1.86 2.17
C TYR A 145 -6.05 0.47 1.83
N VAL A 146 -6.81 -0.58 2.15
CA VAL A 146 -6.44 -1.97 1.88
C VAL A 146 -7.63 -2.74 1.32
N GLY A 147 -7.36 -3.65 0.39
CA GLY A 147 -8.35 -4.57 -0.13
C GLY A 147 -7.72 -5.69 -0.96
N SER A 148 -8.51 -6.74 -1.18
CA SER A 148 -8.13 -7.90 -1.99
C SER A 148 -9.07 -8.05 -3.19
N PHE A 149 -8.55 -8.62 -4.27
CA PHE A 149 -9.30 -8.87 -5.49
C PHE A 149 -8.76 -10.08 -6.23
N GLU A 150 -9.60 -10.64 -7.11
CA GLU A 150 -9.18 -11.71 -8.00
C GLU A 150 -8.71 -11.12 -9.33
N MET A 151 -7.71 -11.77 -9.91
CA MET A 151 -7.17 -11.44 -11.23
C MET A 151 -7.52 -12.53 -12.24
N ASN A 152 -7.89 -12.09 -13.44
CA ASN A 152 -7.91 -12.95 -14.61
C ASN A 152 -6.57 -12.80 -15.33
N CYS A 153 -5.84 -13.91 -15.47
CA CYS A 153 -4.55 -13.94 -16.13
C CYS A 153 -4.64 -14.72 -17.45
N GLU A 154 -4.18 -14.12 -18.53
CA GLU A 154 -4.13 -14.72 -19.86
C GLU A 154 -2.70 -14.74 -20.39
N TYR A 155 -2.44 -15.70 -21.28
CA TYR A 155 -1.19 -15.81 -22.01
C TYR A 155 -1.40 -15.55 -23.50
N ASP A 156 -0.51 -14.78 -24.10
CA ASP A 156 -0.47 -14.63 -25.55
C ASP A 156 0.28 -15.79 -26.24
N SER A 157 0.35 -15.75 -27.58
CA SER A 157 1.05 -16.76 -28.38
C SER A 157 2.56 -16.83 -28.10
N TYR A 158 3.14 -15.78 -27.55
CA TYR A 158 4.53 -15.71 -27.15
C TYR A 158 4.73 -16.09 -25.69
N ARG A 159 3.68 -16.54 -24.99
CA ARG A 159 3.65 -16.84 -23.56
C ARG A 159 3.90 -15.62 -22.66
N ASN A 160 3.69 -14.40 -23.15
CA ASN A 160 3.64 -13.25 -22.25
C ASN A 160 2.37 -13.34 -21.41
N SER A 161 2.46 -12.98 -20.13
CA SER A 161 1.33 -13.03 -19.23
C SER A 161 0.77 -11.63 -18.98
N THR A 162 -0.55 -11.52 -19.00
CA THR A 162 -1.27 -10.30 -18.61
C THR A 162 -2.33 -10.66 -17.60
N CYS A 163 -2.29 -10.04 -16.42
CA CYS A 163 -3.31 -10.19 -15.39
C CYS A 163 -4.05 -8.87 -15.21
N VAL A 164 -5.37 -8.92 -15.20
CA VAL A 164 -6.25 -7.77 -14.94
C VAL A 164 -7.20 -8.10 -13.80
N GLN A 165 -7.68 -7.08 -13.09
CA GLN A 165 -8.74 -7.29 -12.11
C GLN A 165 -9.96 -7.97 -12.74
N ARG A 166 -10.54 -8.94 -12.04
CA ARG A 166 -11.73 -9.68 -12.49
C ARG A 166 -12.99 -8.84 -12.35
N GLN A 167 -13.12 -8.11 -11.25
CA GLN A 167 -14.19 -7.15 -11.02
C GLN A 167 -13.92 -5.84 -11.77
N SER A 168 -14.95 -5.15 -12.23
CA SER A 168 -14.80 -3.82 -12.88
C SER A 168 -14.38 -2.73 -11.90
N THR A 169 -14.70 -2.92 -10.63
CA THR A 169 -14.38 -2.00 -9.54
C THR A 169 -14.05 -2.82 -8.29
N ILE A 170 -13.02 -2.43 -7.56
CA ILE A 170 -12.62 -3.05 -6.28
C ILE A 170 -12.64 -1.96 -5.21
N GLU A 171 -13.29 -2.24 -4.09
CA GLU A 171 -13.31 -1.34 -2.94
C GLU A 171 -12.09 -1.59 -2.05
N LEU A 172 -11.45 -0.52 -1.59
CA LEU A 172 -10.36 -0.52 -0.63
C LEU A 172 -10.83 0.20 0.63
N GLU A 173 -10.84 -0.52 1.74
CA GLU A 173 -11.30 -0.01 3.03
C GLU A 173 -10.18 0.77 3.74
N PRO A 174 -10.49 1.87 4.44
CA PRO A 174 -9.50 2.58 5.24
C PRO A 174 -9.10 1.75 6.46
N GLU A 175 -7.82 1.39 6.57
CA GLU A 175 -7.28 0.57 7.67
C GLU A 175 -6.41 1.40 8.64
N GLY A 176 -5.73 2.44 8.14
CA GLY A 176 -4.84 3.28 8.94
C GLY A 176 -5.05 4.76 8.68
N VAL A 177 -5.30 5.54 9.75
CA VAL A 177 -5.43 6.99 9.69
C VAL A 177 -4.41 7.62 10.64
N VAL A 178 -3.53 8.46 10.11
CA VAL A 178 -2.50 9.16 10.89
C VAL A 178 -2.57 10.65 10.59
N GLY A 179 -2.66 11.48 11.63
CA GLY A 179 -2.61 12.94 11.48
C GLY A 179 -1.26 13.39 10.90
N VAL A 180 -1.29 14.32 9.94
CA VAL A 180 -0.08 14.96 9.44
C VAL A 180 0.06 16.30 10.19
N HIS A 181 1.00 16.35 11.13
CA HIS A 181 1.31 17.56 11.91
C HIS A 181 2.27 18.48 11.16
#